data_AF-T2IE81-F1
#
_entry.id   AF-T2IE81-F1
#
_cell.length_a   1.000
_cell.length_b   1.000
_cell.length_c   1.000
_cell.angle_alpha   90.00
_cell.angle_beta   90.00
_cell.angle_gamma   90.00
#
_symmetry.space_group_name_H-M   'P 1'
#
loop_
_entity.id
_entity.type
_entity.pdbx_description
1 polymer ?
#
loop_
_entity_poly.entity_id
_entity_poly.type
_entity_poly.pdbx_seq_one_letter_code
_entity_poly.pdbx_strand_id
1 'polypeptide(L)'
;MKPDYHLAWDHRGIILCDNLGRFEEAITSFEKALEIKPDYYSAWHNRGVALSNLQRFNEDIASYDKALQLKPDLHQAWYYRGNTLGNLRRLDEAIASYDKALQLKPDFPEAWYHRGLAASSSTASEGYILRVESQFIDTFQLELTDASRQLINYFQSLETGDFGDLISFLQQPNSDKLIQFLNQSQLQLISRLNPELNKRGYEGELISYRYPLNKHIYQDSHPEGWGYLHHKIGVAQYEHQEYNNAINSYHCALETLTVEQFPELRLEVIQDLVKVYLAKGDKDNADDYLFQGLKLLNQLLDKVPIEDEDQRLRLEAKFLTFRQLTVNVLLEKGEIIEALRNAELEKNRRLTHIIEGYKTETQLKTDSKIYPSYKQIESLLNPEKAIIYWFNSPMGLITFIIKQNGLIPLKPNPSKNVPLNNGGGVESLEQWIKKWDEDYQDYRGKKDEEKENKKEHPWRFHISDRLENLKDILGISDIEKELEDIKELILIPHQDLHRFPLHFIFNQKDWIISYLPSLQIGLNLKQKQQQLNNSQRELLSIENPPTIFKG
;
A
#
# COMPACT_ATOMS: atom_id res chain seq x y z
N MET A 1 16.61 -5.77 -37.33
CA MET A 1 17.69 -5.41 -36.38
C MET A 1 18.93 -6.20 -36.78
N LYS A 2 20.13 -5.62 -36.70
CA LYS A 2 21.36 -6.42 -36.77
C LYS A 2 21.34 -7.36 -35.54
N PRO A 3 21.37 -8.69 -35.71
CA PRO A 3 21.19 -9.63 -34.60
C PRO A 3 22.24 -9.50 -33.48
N ASP A 4 23.43 -8.99 -33.82
CA ASP A 4 24.62 -9.01 -32.97
C ASP A 4 24.82 -7.73 -32.12
N TYR A 5 23.80 -6.87 -31.98
CA TYR A 5 23.92 -5.61 -31.24
C TYR A 5 23.22 -5.71 -29.87
N HIS A 6 23.97 -6.09 -28.83
CA HIS A 6 23.46 -6.20 -27.45
C HIS A 6 22.72 -4.95 -26.97
N LEU A 7 23.18 -3.74 -27.33
CA LEU A 7 22.52 -2.48 -26.98
C LEU A 7 21.11 -2.33 -27.60
N ALA A 8 20.87 -2.88 -28.80
CA ALA A 8 19.52 -2.83 -29.39
C ALA A 8 18.55 -3.74 -28.63
N TRP A 9 19.02 -4.89 -28.17
CA TRP A 9 18.23 -5.80 -27.34
C TRP A 9 17.97 -5.22 -25.96
N ASP A 10 18.96 -4.58 -25.33
CA ASP A 10 18.81 -3.87 -24.06
C ASP A 10 17.83 -2.70 -24.17
N HIS A 11 17.98 -1.83 -25.17
CA HIS A 11 17.04 -0.72 -25.39
C HIS A 11 15.62 -1.21 -25.69
N ARG A 12 15.46 -2.31 -26.45
CA ARG A 12 14.15 -2.92 -26.66
C ARG A 12 13.57 -3.42 -25.34
N GLY A 13 14.38 -4.04 -24.49
CA GLY A 13 13.99 -4.49 -23.16
C GLY A 13 13.51 -3.34 -22.27
N ILE A 14 14.26 -2.23 -22.24
CA ILE A 14 13.90 -1.02 -21.49
C ILE A 14 12.54 -0.49 -21.96
N ILE A 15 12.32 -0.33 -23.27
CA ILE A 15 11.04 0.15 -23.81
C ILE A 15 9.89 -0.80 -23.45
N LEU A 16 10.10 -2.12 -23.52
CA LEU A 16 9.09 -3.10 -23.16
C LEU A 16 8.74 -3.05 -21.67
N CYS A 17 9.74 -2.81 -20.82
CA CYS A 17 9.58 -2.69 -19.37
C CYS A 17 8.88 -1.38 -19.00
N ASP A 18 9.46 -0.24 -19.38
CA ASP A 18 9.09 1.07 -18.85
C ASP A 18 7.86 1.67 -19.53
N ASN A 19 7.68 1.41 -20.83
CA ASN A 19 6.61 2.05 -21.60
C ASN A 19 5.41 1.12 -21.83
N LEU A 20 5.63 -0.20 -21.85
CA LEU A 20 4.61 -1.16 -22.27
C LEU A 20 4.21 -2.15 -21.18
N GLY A 21 4.92 -2.22 -20.05
CA GLY A 21 4.64 -3.18 -18.97
C GLY A 21 4.74 -4.65 -19.39
N ARG A 22 5.43 -4.96 -20.49
CA ARG A 22 5.58 -6.31 -21.06
C ARG A 22 6.82 -6.98 -20.49
N PHE A 23 6.80 -7.26 -19.20
CA PHE A 23 7.99 -7.66 -18.43
C PHE A 23 8.65 -8.97 -18.90
N GLU A 24 7.88 -10.00 -19.26
CA GLU A 24 8.45 -11.28 -19.78
C GLU A 24 9.21 -11.08 -21.11
N GLU A 25 8.68 -10.23 -22.00
CA GLU A 25 9.36 -9.90 -23.25
C GLU A 25 10.56 -8.98 -23.05
N ALA A 26 10.51 -8.13 -22.02
CA ALA A 26 11.66 -7.34 -21.60
C ALA A 26 12.78 -8.27 -21.13
N ILE A 27 12.49 -9.25 -20.26
CA ILE A 27 13.43 -10.28 -19.79
C ILE A 27 14.06 -11.02 -20.96
N THR A 28 13.24 -11.52 -21.90
CA THR A 28 13.74 -12.19 -23.11
C THR A 28 14.68 -11.30 -23.92
N SER A 29 14.44 -9.99 -23.95
CA SER A 29 15.31 -9.04 -24.65
C SER A 29 16.64 -8.85 -23.90
N PHE A 30 16.60 -8.71 -22.57
CA PHE A 30 17.82 -8.62 -21.77
C PHE A 30 18.65 -9.91 -21.84
N GLU A 31 18.00 -11.09 -21.84
CA GLU A 31 18.70 -12.37 -22.00
C GLU A 31 19.43 -12.47 -23.33
N LYS A 32 18.82 -12.02 -24.44
CA LYS A 32 19.52 -11.92 -25.74
C LYS A 32 20.68 -10.93 -25.71
N ALA A 33 20.54 -9.80 -25.02
CA ALA A 33 21.64 -8.87 -24.83
C ALA A 33 22.80 -9.53 -24.07
N LEU A 34 22.49 -10.34 -23.06
CA LEU A 34 23.45 -11.07 -22.23
C LEU A 34 24.07 -12.30 -22.93
N GLU A 35 23.35 -12.95 -23.85
CA GLU A 35 23.91 -13.99 -24.73
C GLU A 35 25.00 -13.42 -25.64
N ILE A 36 24.79 -12.20 -26.16
CA ILE A 36 25.76 -11.49 -27.02
C ILE A 36 26.90 -10.91 -26.18
N LYS A 37 26.58 -10.36 -25.00
CA LYS A 37 27.55 -9.72 -24.10
C LYS A 37 27.27 -10.06 -22.62
N PRO A 38 27.85 -11.16 -22.10
CA PRO A 38 27.58 -11.64 -20.74
C PRO A 38 28.04 -10.71 -19.61
N ASP A 39 29.02 -9.84 -19.87
CA ASP A 39 29.60 -8.88 -18.91
C ASP A 39 28.90 -7.51 -18.93
N TYR A 40 27.75 -7.40 -19.60
CA TYR A 40 27.00 -6.14 -19.67
C TYR A 40 26.14 -5.93 -18.42
N TYR A 41 26.72 -5.27 -17.41
CA TYR A 41 26.08 -5.05 -16.11
C TYR A 41 24.70 -4.36 -16.22
N SER A 42 24.50 -3.45 -17.17
CA SER A 42 23.23 -2.74 -17.33
C SER A 42 22.09 -3.68 -17.70
N ALA A 43 22.32 -4.66 -18.57
CA ALA A 43 21.30 -5.66 -18.91
C ALA A 43 20.99 -6.59 -17.73
N TRP A 44 21.98 -6.94 -16.90
CA TRP A 44 21.74 -7.67 -15.64
C TRP A 44 20.88 -6.84 -14.67
N HIS A 45 21.18 -5.55 -14.50
CA HIS A 45 20.39 -4.64 -13.67
C HIS A 45 18.95 -4.51 -14.17
N ASN A 46 18.76 -4.24 -15.47
CA ASN A 46 17.44 -4.06 -16.07
C ASN A 46 16.62 -5.36 -16.06
N ARG A 47 17.29 -6.53 -16.23
CA ARG A 47 16.66 -7.84 -16.05
C ARG A 47 16.13 -8.02 -14.63
N GLY A 48 16.89 -7.60 -13.62
CA GLY A 48 16.45 -7.57 -12.22
C GLY A 48 15.15 -6.78 -12.06
N VAL A 49 15.14 -5.52 -12.53
CA VAL A 49 13.95 -4.64 -12.47
C VAL A 49 12.71 -5.30 -13.09
N ALA A 50 12.84 -5.92 -14.27
CA ALA A 50 11.72 -6.61 -14.91
C ALA A 50 11.26 -7.85 -14.11
N LEU A 51 12.18 -8.60 -13.50
CA LEU A 51 11.86 -9.74 -12.63
C LEU A 51 11.18 -9.31 -11.33
N SER A 52 11.57 -8.18 -10.73
CA SER A 52 10.90 -7.63 -9.55
C SER A 52 9.42 -7.34 -9.84
N ASN A 53 9.12 -6.76 -11.01
CA ASN A 53 7.75 -6.45 -11.44
C ASN A 53 6.90 -7.72 -11.64
N LEU A 54 7.53 -8.84 -12.00
CA LEU A 54 6.88 -10.16 -12.07
C LEU A 54 6.89 -10.94 -10.75
N GLN A 55 7.39 -10.33 -9.67
CA GLN A 55 7.55 -10.97 -8.35
C GLN A 55 8.45 -12.24 -8.37
N ARG A 56 9.33 -12.37 -9.37
CA ARG A 56 10.33 -13.46 -9.49
C ARG A 56 11.58 -13.14 -8.66
N PHE A 57 11.39 -12.95 -7.36
CA PHE A 57 12.36 -12.32 -6.46
C PHE A 57 13.73 -13.02 -6.34
N ASN A 58 13.79 -14.35 -6.44
CA ASN A 58 15.07 -15.07 -6.37
C ASN A 58 15.94 -14.83 -7.62
N GLU A 59 15.33 -14.82 -8.80
CA GLU A 59 16.04 -14.54 -10.06
C GLU A 59 16.44 -13.08 -10.18
N ASP A 60 15.61 -12.20 -9.61
CA ASP A 60 15.86 -10.78 -9.48
C ASP A 60 17.15 -10.52 -8.65
N ILE A 61 17.23 -11.07 -7.42
CA ILE A 61 18.44 -10.98 -6.58
C ILE A 61 19.66 -11.52 -7.31
N ALA A 62 19.55 -12.66 -8.00
CA ALA A 62 20.67 -13.22 -8.75
C ALA A 62 21.13 -12.28 -9.89
N SER A 63 20.20 -11.56 -10.51
CA SER A 63 20.51 -10.59 -11.57
C SER A 63 21.21 -9.35 -11.00
N TYR A 64 20.76 -8.83 -9.86
CA TYR A 64 21.46 -7.74 -9.18
C TYR A 64 22.84 -8.16 -8.65
N ASP A 65 22.97 -9.36 -8.08
CA ASP A 65 24.26 -9.90 -7.64
C ASP A 65 25.25 -9.99 -8.81
N LYS A 66 24.78 -10.39 -10.01
CA LYS A 66 25.62 -10.39 -11.22
C LYS A 66 25.99 -8.98 -11.67
N ALA A 67 25.05 -8.04 -11.67
CA ALA A 67 25.34 -6.65 -11.98
C ALA A 67 26.38 -6.05 -11.01
N LEU A 68 26.27 -6.36 -9.72
CA LEU A 68 27.18 -5.88 -8.66
C LEU A 68 28.54 -6.58 -8.69
N GLN A 69 28.63 -7.84 -9.12
CA GLN A 69 29.91 -8.51 -9.41
C GLN A 69 30.69 -7.79 -10.52
N LEU A 70 29.99 -7.33 -11.55
CA LEU A 70 30.57 -6.62 -12.69
C LEU A 70 30.82 -5.14 -12.40
N LYS A 71 29.96 -4.51 -11.60
CA LYS A 71 30.00 -3.09 -11.24
C LYS A 71 29.61 -2.89 -9.76
N PRO A 72 30.58 -3.00 -8.82
CA PRO A 72 30.31 -2.91 -7.38
C PRO A 72 29.85 -1.53 -6.89
N ASP A 73 30.15 -0.47 -7.63
CA ASP A 73 29.85 0.94 -7.31
C ASP A 73 28.46 1.39 -7.81
N LEU A 74 27.62 0.45 -8.27
CA LEU A 74 26.27 0.76 -8.75
C LEU A 74 25.27 0.85 -7.60
N HIS A 75 25.17 2.04 -6.98
CA HIS A 75 24.27 2.28 -5.83
C HIS A 75 22.81 1.90 -6.12
N GLN A 76 22.30 2.08 -7.35
CA GLN A 76 20.93 1.68 -7.69
C GLN A 76 20.73 0.15 -7.59
N ALA A 77 21.72 -0.66 -7.99
CA ALA A 77 21.60 -2.11 -7.89
C ALA A 77 21.62 -2.58 -6.43
N TRP A 78 22.42 -1.95 -5.57
CA TRP A 78 22.37 -2.18 -4.11
C TRP A 78 21.00 -1.81 -3.52
N TYR A 79 20.46 -0.67 -3.91
CA TYR A 79 19.14 -0.21 -3.47
C TYR A 79 18.01 -1.17 -3.88
N TYR A 80 17.92 -1.53 -5.17
CA TYR A 80 16.86 -2.43 -5.64
C TYR A 80 17.02 -3.85 -5.10
N ARG A 81 18.25 -4.35 -4.94
CA ARG A 81 18.51 -5.60 -4.22
C ARG A 81 17.96 -5.54 -2.80
N GLY A 82 18.15 -4.43 -2.10
CA GLY A 82 17.55 -4.18 -0.79
C GLY A 82 16.03 -4.25 -0.82
N ASN A 83 15.38 -3.61 -1.79
CA ASN A 83 13.92 -3.64 -1.96
C ASN A 83 13.42 -5.08 -2.14
N THR A 84 14.07 -5.86 -3.00
CA THR A 84 13.72 -7.27 -3.24
C THR A 84 13.89 -8.14 -2.00
N LEU A 85 14.97 -7.94 -1.23
CA LEU A 85 15.19 -8.62 0.05
C LEU A 85 14.14 -8.24 1.10
N GLY A 86 13.75 -6.97 1.13
CA GLY A 86 12.67 -6.47 1.98
C GLY A 86 11.33 -7.15 1.68
N ASN A 87 11.00 -7.31 0.39
CA ASN A 87 9.80 -8.04 -0.05
C ASN A 87 9.83 -9.52 0.37
N LEU A 88 11.01 -10.14 0.39
CA LEU A 88 11.22 -11.50 0.90
C LEU A 88 11.31 -11.57 2.44
N ARG A 89 11.09 -10.46 3.16
CA ARG A 89 11.25 -10.34 4.62
C ARG A 89 12.66 -10.69 5.14
N ARG A 90 13.68 -10.62 4.27
CA ARG A 90 15.10 -10.77 4.62
C ARG A 90 15.66 -9.41 5.05
N LEU A 91 15.12 -8.88 6.16
CA LEU A 91 15.26 -7.48 6.55
C LEU A 91 16.71 -7.06 6.86
N ASP A 92 17.49 -7.90 7.54
CA ASP A 92 18.89 -7.57 7.86
C ASP A 92 19.76 -7.48 6.60
N GLU A 93 19.53 -8.36 5.61
CA GLU A 93 20.21 -8.32 4.31
C GLU A 93 19.76 -7.12 3.47
N ALA A 94 18.49 -6.72 3.60
CA ALA A 94 17.97 -5.51 2.98
C ALA A 94 18.67 -4.27 3.54
N ILE A 95 18.75 -4.13 4.87
CA ILE A 95 19.47 -3.03 5.55
C ILE A 95 20.93 -2.97 5.09
N ALA A 96 21.62 -4.11 5.01
CA ALA A 96 22.99 -4.17 4.53
C ALA A 96 23.12 -3.68 3.07
N SER A 97 22.16 -4.03 2.22
CA SER A 97 22.14 -3.58 0.82
C SER A 97 21.88 -2.07 0.72
N TYR A 98 20.97 -1.52 1.53
CA TYR A 98 20.74 -0.08 1.61
C TYR A 98 21.96 0.67 2.16
N ASP A 99 22.61 0.15 3.20
CA ASP A 99 23.83 0.73 3.77
C ASP A 99 24.93 0.85 2.70
N LYS A 100 25.06 -0.11 1.79
CA LYS A 100 25.97 -0.01 0.64
C LYS A 100 25.54 1.03 -0.39
N ALA A 101 24.26 1.08 -0.73
CA ALA A 101 23.75 2.13 -1.61
C ALA A 101 24.05 3.52 -1.04
N LEU A 102 23.83 3.70 0.27
CA LEU A 102 24.04 4.94 0.99
C LEU A 102 25.52 5.29 1.20
N GLN A 103 26.40 4.29 1.28
CA GLN A 103 27.85 4.51 1.30
C GLN A 103 28.32 5.13 -0.01
N LEU A 104 27.75 4.69 -1.13
CA LEU A 104 28.06 5.18 -2.46
C LEU A 104 27.36 6.50 -2.78
N LYS A 105 26.13 6.68 -2.26
CA LYS A 105 25.29 7.86 -2.47
C LYS A 105 24.55 8.26 -1.17
N PRO A 106 25.17 9.09 -0.30
CA PRO A 106 24.57 9.47 0.99
C PRO A 106 23.32 10.36 0.88
N ASP A 107 23.19 11.11 -0.21
CA ASP A 107 22.07 12.00 -0.54
C ASP A 107 20.96 11.26 -1.32
N PHE A 108 20.61 10.04 -0.88
CA PHE A 108 19.60 9.21 -1.52
C PHE A 108 18.38 9.00 -0.58
N PRO A 109 17.38 9.91 -0.59
CA PRO A 109 16.25 9.90 0.34
C PRO A 109 15.48 8.57 0.35
N GLU A 110 15.26 7.96 -0.82
CA GLU A 110 14.51 6.72 -0.97
C GLU A 110 15.23 5.55 -0.32
N ALA A 111 16.56 5.46 -0.45
CA ALA A 111 17.33 4.43 0.24
C ALA A 111 17.27 4.59 1.77
N TRP A 112 17.30 5.82 2.29
CA TRP A 112 17.10 6.07 3.72
C TRP A 112 15.70 5.71 4.20
N TYR A 113 14.67 6.00 3.38
CA TYR A 113 13.30 5.61 3.65
C TYR A 113 13.15 4.08 3.74
N HIS A 114 13.59 3.35 2.72
CA HIS A 114 13.47 1.90 2.69
C HIS A 114 14.34 1.20 3.74
N ARG A 115 15.50 1.78 4.09
CA ARG A 115 16.28 1.35 5.24
C ARG A 115 15.51 1.50 6.55
N GLY A 116 14.85 2.64 6.77
CA GLY A 116 14.06 2.89 7.98
C GLY A 116 12.89 1.92 8.12
N LEU A 117 12.15 1.66 7.04
CA LEU A 117 11.11 0.62 7.01
C LEU A 117 11.65 -0.78 7.35
N ALA A 118 12.81 -1.14 6.81
CA ALA A 118 13.43 -2.42 7.12
C ALA A 118 13.86 -2.50 8.60
N ALA A 119 14.39 -1.40 9.15
CA ALA A 119 14.76 -1.30 10.56
C ALA A 119 13.54 -1.35 11.48
N SER A 120 12.42 -0.74 11.10
CA SER A 120 11.16 -0.74 11.85
C SER A 120 10.59 -2.14 12.02
N SER A 121 10.66 -2.93 10.96
CA SER A 121 10.08 -4.28 10.90
C SER A 121 11.02 -5.38 11.41
N SER A 122 12.31 -5.10 11.58
CA SER A 122 13.28 -6.07 12.11
C SER A 122 13.20 -6.13 13.63
N THR A 123 13.20 -7.33 14.21
CA THR A 123 13.49 -7.50 15.64
C THR A 123 15.00 -7.39 15.83
N ALA A 124 15.46 -6.89 16.99
CA ALA A 124 16.88 -6.90 17.33
C ALA A 124 17.37 -8.35 17.34
N SER A 125 17.92 -8.81 16.22
CA SER A 125 18.50 -10.12 16.13
C SER A 125 19.98 -9.99 16.44
N GLU A 126 20.32 -10.05 17.73
CA GLU A 126 21.65 -10.58 18.13
C GLU A 126 21.95 -11.87 17.34
N GLY A 127 20.90 -12.60 16.95
CA GLY A 127 20.93 -13.76 16.08
C GLY A 127 21.47 -13.59 14.65
N TYR A 128 21.29 -12.47 13.92
CA TYR A 128 21.83 -12.40 12.53
C TYR A 128 23.35 -12.23 12.55
N ILE A 129 23.87 -11.35 13.42
CA ILE A 129 25.33 -11.18 13.60
C ILE A 129 25.93 -12.50 14.07
N LEU A 130 25.36 -13.13 15.12
CA LEU A 130 25.82 -14.43 15.63
C LEU A 130 25.65 -15.57 14.61
N ARG A 131 24.64 -15.53 13.73
CA ARG A 131 24.42 -16.56 12.70
C ARG A 131 25.38 -16.41 11.53
N VAL A 132 25.71 -15.18 11.12
CA VAL A 132 26.76 -14.93 10.12
C VAL A 132 28.13 -15.34 10.68
N GLU A 133 28.40 -15.04 11.96
CA GLU A 133 29.60 -15.51 12.67
C GLU A 133 29.64 -17.04 12.81
N SER A 134 28.52 -17.69 13.12
CA SER A 134 28.44 -19.16 13.25
C SER A 134 28.54 -19.88 11.90
N GLN A 135 27.88 -19.39 10.84
CA GLN A 135 28.02 -19.97 9.49
C GLN A 135 29.45 -19.84 8.97
N PHE A 136 30.14 -18.76 9.35
CA PHE A 136 31.55 -18.55 9.03
C PHE A 136 32.45 -19.59 9.71
N ILE A 137 32.21 -19.88 11.00
CA ILE A 137 32.94 -20.92 11.75
C ILE A 137 32.71 -22.31 11.12
N ASP A 138 31.46 -22.64 10.80
CA ASP A 138 31.09 -23.95 10.25
C ASP A 138 31.61 -24.18 8.82
N THR A 139 31.62 -23.14 7.97
CA THR A 139 32.03 -23.26 6.56
C THR A 139 33.55 -23.39 6.40
N PHE A 140 34.34 -22.94 7.38
CA PHE A 140 35.80 -22.88 7.27
C PHE A 140 36.59 -23.73 8.27
N GLN A 141 35.90 -24.46 9.18
CA GLN A 141 36.55 -25.36 10.17
C GLN A 141 37.70 -24.71 10.95
N LEU A 142 37.61 -23.41 11.25
CA LEU A 142 38.65 -22.69 11.99
C LEU A 142 38.39 -22.81 13.50
N GLU A 143 39.42 -23.16 14.27
CA GLU A 143 39.34 -23.15 15.74
C GLU A 143 39.05 -21.73 16.24
N LEU A 144 38.00 -21.61 17.06
CA LEU A 144 37.36 -20.38 17.57
C LEU A 144 38.30 -19.37 18.24
N THR A 145 39.55 -19.69 18.52
CA THR A 145 40.44 -18.91 19.38
C THR A 145 41.42 -17.99 18.65
N ASP A 146 41.90 -18.36 17.46
CA ASP A 146 42.90 -17.56 16.74
C ASP A 146 42.27 -16.60 15.72
N ALA A 147 41.23 -17.03 15.00
CA ALA A 147 40.54 -16.16 14.05
C ALA A 147 39.77 -15.02 14.75
N SER A 148 39.18 -15.29 15.91
CA SER A 148 38.46 -14.29 16.72
C SER A 148 39.42 -13.24 17.31
N ARG A 149 40.59 -13.63 17.82
CA ARG A 149 41.63 -12.69 18.27
C ARG A 149 42.20 -11.85 17.13
N GLN A 150 42.42 -12.46 15.97
CA GLN A 150 42.93 -11.73 14.80
C GLN A 150 41.91 -10.73 14.26
N LEU A 151 40.61 -11.07 14.28
CA LEU A 151 39.52 -10.14 13.96
C LEU A 151 39.42 -8.99 14.98
N ILE A 152 39.49 -9.28 16.28
CA ILE A 152 39.46 -8.26 17.34
C ILE A 152 40.65 -7.30 17.21
N ASN A 153 41.87 -7.81 16.97
CA ASN A 153 43.06 -6.98 16.78
C ASN A 153 42.98 -6.14 15.49
N TYR A 154 42.39 -6.68 14.41
CA TYR A 154 42.12 -5.95 13.16
C TYR A 154 41.11 -4.81 13.35
N PHE A 155 40.06 -5.02 14.16
CA PHE A 155 39.11 -3.95 14.48
C PHE A 155 39.71 -2.86 15.39
N GLN A 156 40.58 -3.24 16.35
CA GLN A 156 41.31 -2.29 17.18
C GLN A 156 42.37 -1.48 16.40
N SER A 157 43.00 -2.06 15.37
CA SER A 157 43.99 -1.36 14.54
C SER A 157 43.34 -0.36 13.57
N LEU A 158 42.12 -0.63 13.09
CA LEU A 158 41.32 0.31 12.30
C LEU A 158 40.84 1.52 13.11
N GLU A 159 40.56 1.36 14.41
CA GLU A 159 40.23 2.47 15.32
C GLU A 159 41.44 3.36 15.64
N THR A 160 42.65 2.82 15.56
CA THR A 160 43.90 3.48 15.97
C THR A 160 44.77 3.98 14.81
N GLY A 161 44.47 3.57 13.57
CA GLY A 161 45.17 4.00 12.36
C GLY A 161 46.56 3.35 12.16
N ASP A 162 46.84 2.25 12.83
CA ASP A 162 48.10 1.51 12.71
C ASP A 162 47.97 0.38 11.67
N PHE A 163 48.70 0.50 10.56
CA PHE A 163 48.63 -0.43 9.42
C PHE A 163 49.77 -1.45 9.39
N GLY A 164 50.66 -1.46 10.39
CA GLY A 164 51.83 -2.36 10.42
C GLY A 164 51.46 -3.85 10.38
N ASP A 165 50.38 -4.22 11.06
CA ASP A 165 49.90 -5.62 11.14
C ASP A 165 49.11 -6.07 9.90
N LEU A 166 48.67 -5.14 9.05
CA LEU A 166 47.85 -5.41 7.87
C LEU A 166 48.65 -6.13 6.77
N ILE A 167 49.91 -5.74 6.57
CA ILE A 167 50.76 -6.29 5.49
C ILE A 167 51.16 -7.74 5.79
N SER A 168 51.47 -8.05 7.05
CA SER A 168 51.80 -9.41 7.50
C SER A 168 50.59 -10.36 7.39
N PHE A 169 49.39 -9.83 7.57
CA PHE A 169 48.14 -10.57 7.48
C PHE A 169 47.70 -10.88 6.03
N LEU A 170 47.88 -9.92 5.11
CA LEU A 170 47.57 -10.09 3.68
C LEU A 170 48.43 -11.14 2.96
N GLN A 171 49.56 -11.54 3.55
CA GLN A 171 50.47 -12.56 3.02
C GLN A 171 50.05 -14.01 3.37
N GLN A 172 48.97 -14.22 4.13
CA GLN A 172 48.52 -15.57 4.49
C GLN A 172 47.69 -16.26 3.38
N PRO A 173 47.75 -17.60 3.26
CA PRO A 173 47.14 -18.37 2.15
C PRO A 173 45.60 -18.40 2.11
N ASN A 174 44.91 -17.66 2.99
CA ASN A 174 43.45 -17.50 3.01
C ASN A 174 42.98 -16.04 2.86
N SER A 175 43.89 -15.11 2.53
CA SER A 175 43.60 -13.68 2.46
C SER A 175 42.50 -13.32 1.46
N ASP A 176 42.43 -13.98 0.29
CA ASP A 176 41.39 -13.71 -0.72
C ASP A 176 39.97 -14.06 -0.26
N LYS A 177 39.80 -15.17 0.48
CA LYS A 177 38.50 -15.57 1.04
C LYS A 177 38.08 -14.67 2.20
N LEU A 178 39.06 -14.24 3.00
CA LEU A 178 38.82 -13.27 4.05
C LEU A 178 38.55 -11.88 3.49
N ILE A 179 39.18 -11.46 2.38
CA ILE A 179 38.86 -10.22 1.65
C ILE A 179 37.45 -10.30 1.06
N GLN A 180 37.03 -11.44 0.55
CA GLN A 180 35.67 -11.66 0.06
C GLN A 180 34.63 -11.59 1.20
N PHE A 181 34.93 -12.20 2.36
CA PHE A 181 34.12 -12.07 3.58
C PHE A 181 34.16 -10.66 4.16
N LEU A 182 35.31 -9.97 4.12
CA LEU A 182 35.45 -8.59 4.56
C LEU A 182 34.64 -7.66 3.65
N ASN A 183 34.66 -7.86 2.33
CA ASN A 183 33.81 -7.13 1.38
C ASN A 183 32.31 -7.40 1.60
N GLN A 184 31.93 -8.60 2.03
CA GLN A 184 30.57 -8.89 2.50
C GLN A 184 30.29 -8.22 3.86
N SER A 185 31.20 -8.25 4.83
CA SER A 185 31.01 -7.60 6.14
C SER A 185 31.12 -6.07 6.09
N GLN A 186 31.71 -5.51 5.02
CA GLN A 186 31.69 -4.08 4.70
C GLN A 186 30.29 -3.59 4.30
N LEU A 187 29.30 -4.49 4.16
CA LEU A 187 27.88 -4.16 3.94
C LEU A 187 27.28 -3.27 5.04
N GLN A 188 27.99 -3.00 6.14
CA GLN A 188 27.50 -2.16 7.27
C GLN A 188 28.42 -1.00 7.64
N LEU A 189 29.26 -0.49 6.73
CA LEU A 189 30.25 0.54 7.09
C LEU A 189 29.60 1.80 7.69
N ILE A 190 28.46 2.25 7.15
CA ILE A 190 27.74 3.42 7.68
C ILE A 190 27.23 3.16 9.10
N SER A 191 26.63 2.01 9.36
CA SER A 191 26.09 1.64 10.67
C SER A 191 27.18 1.33 11.71
N ARG A 192 28.38 0.93 11.27
CA ARG A 192 29.56 0.81 12.14
C ARG A 192 30.13 2.17 12.54
N LEU A 193 30.20 3.11 11.59
CA LEU A 193 30.63 4.49 11.86
C LEU A 193 29.58 5.28 12.65
N ASN A 194 28.32 4.83 12.63
CA ASN A 194 27.21 5.47 13.33
C ASN A 194 26.36 4.41 14.04
N PRO A 195 26.78 3.95 15.23
CA PRO A 195 26.14 2.82 15.94
C PRO A 195 24.63 2.99 16.19
N GLU A 196 24.15 4.23 16.31
CA GLU A 196 22.73 4.55 16.46
C GLU A 196 21.86 4.02 15.31
N LEU A 197 22.42 3.91 14.10
CA LEU A 197 21.73 3.35 12.93
C LEU A 197 21.46 1.84 13.05
N ASN A 198 22.01 1.17 14.06
CA ASN A 198 21.70 -0.23 14.36
C ASN A 198 20.44 -0.42 15.19
N LYS A 199 19.89 0.65 15.78
CA LYS A 199 18.61 0.57 16.48
C LYS A 199 17.53 0.07 15.53
N ARG A 200 16.59 -0.70 16.07
CA ARG A 200 15.47 -1.34 15.35
C ARG A 200 14.13 -0.86 15.90
N GLY A 201 13.04 -1.26 15.26
CA GLY A 201 11.72 -0.75 15.59
C GLY A 201 11.58 0.72 15.22
N TYR A 202 10.60 1.38 15.82
CA TYR A 202 10.27 2.79 15.58
C TYR A 202 11.48 3.74 15.73
N GLU A 203 12.34 3.50 16.72
CA GLU A 203 13.52 4.34 16.94
C GLU A 203 14.53 4.21 15.78
N GLY A 204 14.78 2.98 15.33
CA GLY A 204 15.64 2.71 14.17
C GLY A 204 15.14 3.32 12.87
N GLU A 205 13.82 3.31 12.69
CA GLU A 205 13.14 3.96 11.57
C GLU A 205 13.39 5.47 11.56
N LEU A 206 13.06 6.15 12.66
CA LEU A 206 13.22 7.60 12.76
C LEU A 206 14.68 8.03 12.65
N ILE A 207 15.62 7.27 13.21
CA ILE A 207 17.05 7.56 13.08
C ILE A 207 17.48 7.46 11.60
N SER A 208 16.98 6.46 10.87
CA SER A 208 17.27 6.32 9.44
C SER A 208 16.78 7.52 8.63
N TYR A 209 15.63 8.09 8.98
CA TYR A 209 15.10 9.27 8.26
C TYR A 209 15.79 10.57 8.68
N ARG A 210 16.13 10.72 9.96
CA ARG A 210 16.74 11.94 10.51
C ARG A 210 18.24 12.06 10.23
N TYR A 211 18.95 10.94 10.13
CA TYR A 211 20.39 10.93 9.89
C TYR A 211 20.80 11.76 8.65
N PRO A 212 20.25 11.53 7.45
CA PRO A 212 20.62 12.31 6.27
C PRO A 212 20.23 13.78 6.37
N LEU A 213 19.13 14.13 7.04
CA LEU A 213 18.68 15.52 7.22
C LEU A 213 19.69 16.37 8.00
N ASN A 214 20.54 15.74 8.81
CA ASN A 214 21.58 16.41 9.60
C ASN A 214 22.96 16.41 8.93
N LYS A 215 23.16 15.68 7.83
CA LYS A 215 24.49 15.38 7.28
C LYS A 215 24.63 15.57 5.78
N HIS A 216 23.59 15.22 5.02
CA HIS A 216 23.68 15.03 3.57
C HIS A 216 22.58 15.76 2.80
N ILE A 217 21.39 15.88 3.37
CA ILE A 217 20.20 16.44 2.72
C ILE A 217 19.78 17.70 3.49
N TYR A 218 19.82 18.85 2.83
CA TYR A 218 19.49 20.14 3.42
C TYR A 218 18.36 20.83 2.65
N GLN A 219 17.60 21.68 3.35
CA GLN A 219 16.41 22.36 2.84
C GLN A 219 16.67 23.10 1.51
N ASP A 220 17.75 23.88 1.43
CA ASP A 220 18.03 24.73 0.27
C ASP A 220 18.67 23.99 -0.91
N SER A 221 19.42 22.92 -0.64
CA SER A 221 20.16 22.18 -1.67
C SER A 221 19.43 20.95 -2.19
N HIS A 222 18.57 20.36 -1.36
CA HIS A 222 17.83 19.14 -1.66
C HIS A 222 16.35 19.30 -1.24
N PRO A 223 15.62 20.29 -1.77
CA PRO A 223 14.27 20.62 -1.30
C PRO A 223 13.30 19.44 -1.42
N GLU A 224 13.38 18.68 -2.51
CA GLU A 224 12.57 17.48 -2.71
C GLU A 224 12.87 16.40 -1.67
N GLY A 225 14.16 16.01 -1.54
CA GLY A 225 14.59 14.96 -0.63
C GLY A 225 14.37 15.32 0.84
N TRP A 226 14.56 16.59 1.20
CA TRP A 226 14.30 17.08 2.55
C TRP A 226 12.81 17.02 2.87
N GLY A 227 11.95 17.47 1.94
CA GLY A 227 10.51 17.43 2.12
C GLY A 227 9.96 16.00 2.16
N TYR A 228 10.48 15.14 1.28
CA TYR A 228 10.16 13.72 1.25
C TYR A 228 10.46 13.03 2.58
N LEU A 229 11.64 13.22 3.17
CA LEU A 229 12.00 12.56 4.43
C LEU A 229 11.17 13.07 5.61
N HIS A 230 10.87 14.37 5.68
CA HIS A 230 9.95 14.90 6.69
C HIS A 230 8.54 14.35 6.53
N HIS A 231 8.06 14.15 5.30
CA HIS A 231 6.81 13.43 5.06
C HIS A 231 6.85 12.03 5.66
N LYS A 232 7.92 11.26 5.42
CA LYS A 232 8.05 9.89 5.97
C LYS A 232 8.19 9.85 7.49
N ILE A 233 8.89 10.83 8.09
CA ILE A 233 8.92 10.99 9.54
C ILE A 233 7.50 11.23 10.09
N GLY A 234 6.73 12.11 9.44
CA GLY A 234 5.35 12.39 9.84
C GLY A 234 4.44 11.17 9.76
N VAL A 235 4.60 10.34 8.72
CA VAL A 235 3.88 9.07 8.57
C VAL A 235 4.21 8.12 9.71
N ALA A 236 5.49 7.87 9.97
CA ALA A 236 5.92 6.97 11.06
C ALA A 236 5.41 7.44 12.44
N GLN A 237 5.43 8.75 12.69
CA GLN A 237 4.90 9.34 13.93
C GLN A 237 3.38 9.21 14.05
N TYR A 238 2.65 9.37 12.94
CA TYR A 238 1.19 9.18 12.93
C TYR A 238 0.81 7.73 13.27
N GLU A 239 1.51 6.75 12.71
CA GLU A 239 1.29 5.32 13.02
C GLU A 239 1.53 5.00 14.51
N HIS A 240 2.46 5.72 15.15
CA HIS A 240 2.75 5.62 16.58
C HIS A 240 1.91 6.58 17.44
N GLN A 241 0.85 7.17 16.88
CA GLN A 241 -0.11 8.07 17.56
C GLN A 241 0.53 9.36 18.12
N GLU A 242 1.69 9.76 17.62
CA GLU A 242 2.36 11.02 17.97
C GLU A 242 1.84 12.19 17.11
N TYR A 243 0.54 12.47 17.19
CA TYR A 243 -0.14 13.37 16.26
C TYR A 243 0.48 14.77 16.14
N ASN A 244 0.91 15.38 17.26
CA ASN A 244 1.53 16.71 17.22
C ASN A 244 2.90 16.68 16.52
N ASN A 245 3.69 15.62 16.73
CA ASN A 245 4.98 15.48 16.08
C ASN A 245 4.79 15.25 14.58
N ALA A 246 3.83 14.39 14.22
CA ALA A 246 3.47 14.14 12.83
C ALA A 246 3.06 15.43 12.09
N ILE A 247 2.19 16.23 12.70
CA ILE A 247 1.78 17.54 12.17
C ILE A 247 2.99 18.45 11.94
N ASN A 248 3.90 18.54 12.91
CA ASN A 248 5.11 19.36 12.77
C ASN A 248 5.98 18.88 11.59
N SER A 249 6.18 17.56 11.46
CA SER A 249 6.96 16.99 10.36
C SER A 249 6.29 17.19 9.00
N TYR A 250 4.97 17.10 8.88
CA TYR A 250 4.28 17.45 7.64
C TYR A 250 4.40 18.93 7.31
N HIS A 251 4.31 19.83 8.30
CA HIS A 251 4.54 21.26 8.06
C HIS A 251 5.95 21.53 7.59
N CYS A 252 6.95 20.89 8.20
CA CYS A 252 8.31 20.91 7.68
C CYS A 252 8.30 20.48 6.21
N ALA A 253 7.78 19.31 5.86
CA ALA A 253 7.72 18.85 4.47
C ALA A 253 7.09 19.87 3.48
N LEU A 254 6.03 20.56 3.90
CA LEU A 254 5.35 21.58 3.09
C LEU A 254 6.15 22.87 2.87
N GLU A 255 7.22 23.12 3.62
CA GLU A 255 8.12 24.27 3.44
C GLU A 255 8.90 24.18 2.12
N THR A 256 9.28 22.97 1.68
CA THR A 256 10.06 22.77 0.43
C THR A 256 9.23 22.18 -0.70
N LEU A 257 8.19 21.40 -0.38
CA LEU A 257 7.30 20.81 -1.38
C LEU A 257 6.27 21.84 -1.87
N THR A 258 6.76 22.78 -2.69
CA THR A 258 5.96 23.87 -3.25
C THR A 258 4.99 23.39 -4.32
N VAL A 259 3.94 24.17 -4.58
CA VAL A 259 2.94 23.89 -5.62
C VAL A 259 3.56 23.90 -7.02
N GLU A 260 4.58 24.74 -7.22
CA GLU A 260 5.21 24.97 -8.51
C GLU A 260 6.20 23.85 -8.86
N GLN A 261 6.96 23.36 -7.87
CA GLN A 261 8.03 22.40 -8.10
C GLN A 261 7.59 20.95 -7.83
N PHE A 262 6.83 20.71 -6.76
CA PHE A 262 6.52 19.36 -6.28
C PHE A 262 5.02 19.17 -5.94
N PRO A 263 4.09 19.49 -6.85
CA PRO A 263 2.66 19.52 -6.55
C PRO A 263 2.10 18.16 -6.10
N GLU A 264 2.57 17.05 -6.68
CA GLU A 264 2.09 15.72 -6.32
C GLU A 264 2.58 15.28 -4.93
N LEU A 265 3.87 15.47 -4.61
CA LEU A 265 4.39 15.18 -3.28
C LEU A 265 3.72 16.06 -2.22
N ARG A 266 3.44 17.32 -2.56
CA ARG A 266 2.65 18.23 -1.71
C ARG A 266 1.26 17.66 -1.44
N LEU A 267 0.56 17.17 -2.46
CA LEU A 267 -0.74 16.54 -2.30
C LEU A 267 -0.69 15.30 -1.40
N GLU A 268 0.36 14.47 -1.51
CA GLU A 268 0.59 13.32 -0.62
C GLU A 268 0.70 13.77 0.85
N VAL A 269 1.49 14.81 1.12
CA VAL A 269 1.63 15.37 2.48
C VAL A 269 0.32 15.96 3.00
N ILE A 270 -0.39 16.76 2.19
CA ILE A 270 -1.67 17.37 2.59
C ILE A 270 -2.68 16.27 2.93
N GLN A 271 -2.74 15.20 2.15
CA GLN A 271 -3.65 14.08 2.38
C GLN A 271 -3.41 13.43 3.76
N ASP A 272 -2.16 13.18 4.12
CA ASP A 272 -1.82 12.59 5.41
C ASP A 272 -2.03 13.58 6.56
N LEU A 273 -1.77 14.86 6.34
CA LEU A 273 -2.05 15.93 7.29
C LEU A 273 -3.56 16.02 7.63
N VAL A 274 -4.45 15.89 6.63
CA VAL A 274 -5.91 15.82 6.84
C VAL A 274 -6.27 14.62 7.73
N LYS A 275 -5.69 13.44 7.49
CA LYS A 275 -5.93 12.24 8.31
C LYS A 275 -5.53 12.47 9.77
N VAL A 276 -4.40 13.13 10.02
CA VAL A 276 -3.93 13.38 11.39
C VAL A 276 -4.82 14.39 12.11
N TYR A 277 -5.26 15.45 11.44
CA TYR A 277 -6.21 16.39 12.03
C TYR A 277 -7.56 15.72 12.35
N LEU A 278 -8.08 14.86 11.45
CA LEU A 278 -9.27 14.06 11.72
C LEU A 278 -9.08 13.13 12.93
N ALA A 279 -7.96 12.42 13.02
CA ALA A 279 -7.65 11.54 14.15
C ALA A 279 -7.55 12.31 15.49
N LYS A 280 -7.12 13.57 15.44
CA LYS A 280 -7.06 14.48 16.60
C LYS A 280 -8.43 15.11 16.94
N GLY A 281 -9.43 15.00 16.06
CA GLY A 281 -10.73 15.67 16.19
C GLY A 281 -10.71 17.16 15.81
N ASP A 282 -9.66 17.63 15.14
CA ASP A 282 -9.52 19.01 14.68
C ASP A 282 -10.11 19.17 13.28
N LYS A 283 -11.45 19.26 13.24
CA LYS A 283 -12.21 19.31 12.00
C LYS A 283 -11.97 20.56 11.16
N ASP A 284 -11.58 21.67 11.78
CA ASP A 284 -11.41 22.95 11.09
C ASP A 284 -10.12 22.93 10.25
N ASN A 285 -9.01 22.48 10.84
CA ASN A 285 -7.77 22.28 10.08
C ASN A 285 -7.89 21.14 9.06
N ALA A 286 -8.59 20.05 9.40
CA ALA A 286 -8.84 18.98 8.44
C ALA A 286 -9.58 19.48 7.20
N ASP A 287 -10.61 20.31 7.38
CA ASP A 287 -11.37 20.92 6.28
C ASP A 287 -10.56 21.89 5.45
N ASP A 288 -9.76 22.76 6.08
CA ASP A 288 -8.92 23.73 5.37
C ASP A 288 -7.89 23.03 4.48
N TYR A 289 -7.14 22.06 5.03
CA TYR A 289 -6.18 21.29 4.23
C TYR A 289 -6.84 20.42 3.17
N LEU A 290 -8.01 19.85 3.44
CA LEU A 290 -8.80 19.12 2.44
C LEU A 290 -9.19 20.05 1.28
N PHE A 291 -9.66 21.25 1.58
CA PHE A 291 -10.01 22.25 0.58
C PHE A 291 -8.79 22.65 -0.27
N GLN A 292 -7.65 22.92 0.37
CA GLN A 292 -6.39 23.24 -0.32
C GLN A 292 -5.96 22.09 -1.25
N GLY A 293 -6.03 20.83 -0.77
CA GLY A 293 -5.69 19.64 -1.54
C GLY A 293 -6.60 19.43 -2.74
N LEU A 294 -7.92 19.50 -2.55
CA LEU A 294 -8.89 19.39 -3.66
C LEU A 294 -8.72 20.51 -4.68
N LYS A 295 -8.45 21.74 -4.24
CA LYS A 295 -8.18 22.87 -5.13
C LYS A 295 -6.95 22.60 -6.00
N LEU A 296 -5.84 22.17 -5.39
CA LEU A 296 -4.61 21.85 -6.11
C LEU A 296 -4.79 20.65 -7.05
N LEU A 297 -5.47 19.59 -6.61
CA LEU A 297 -5.78 18.43 -7.46
C LEU A 297 -6.58 18.83 -8.71
N ASN A 298 -7.61 19.67 -8.55
CA ASN A 298 -8.38 20.17 -9.69
C ASN A 298 -7.52 21.03 -10.63
N GLN A 299 -6.64 21.87 -10.10
CA GLN A 299 -5.68 22.64 -10.91
C GLN A 299 -4.73 21.74 -11.72
N LEU A 300 -4.33 20.58 -11.18
CA LEU A 300 -3.52 19.61 -11.91
C LEU A 300 -4.35 18.90 -12.98
N LEU A 301 -5.58 18.48 -12.67
CA LEU A 301 -6.49 17.85 -13.63
C LEU A 301 -6.86 18.77 -14.79
N ASP A 302 -6.99 20.08 -14.52
CA ASP A 302 -7.26 21.09 -15.55
C ASP A 302 -6.07 21.29 -16.51
N LYS A 303 -4.85 20.97 -16.08
CA LYS A 303 -3.65 21.02 -16.94
C LYS A 303 -3.50 19.80 -17.84
N VAL A 304 -4.12 18.66 -17.48
CA VAL A 304 -4.09 17.47 -18.33
C VAL A 304 -5.09 17.65 -19.49
N PRO A 305 -4.71 17.42 -20.76
CA PRO A 305 -5.65 17.48 -21.88
C PRO A 305 -6.88 16.61 -21.64
N ILE A 306 -8.05 16.99 -22.17
CA ILE A 306 -9.29 16.22 -21.98
C ILE A 306 -9.19 14.86 -22.69
N GLU A 307 -8.43 14.81 -23.77
CA GLU A 307 -8.19 13.61 -24.59
C GLU A 307 -7.24 12.61 -23.92
N ASP A 308 -6.45 13.04 -22.93
CA ASP A 308 -5.54 12.16 -22.17
C ASP A 308 -6.26 11.58 -20.96
N GLU A 309 -7.23 10.71 -21.24
CA GLU A 309 -8.05 10.04 -20.23
C GLU A 309 -7.21 9.20 -19.27
N ASP A 310 -6.16 8.52 -19.77
CA ASP A 310 -5.29 7.67 -18.95
C ASP A 310 -4.52 8.48 -17.90
N GLN A 311 -3.93 9.62 -18.26
CA GLN A 311 -3.23 10.47 -17.30
C GLN A 311 -4.18 11.06 -16.26
N ARG A 312 -5.39 11.47 -16.67
CA ARG A 312 -6.42 11.97 -15.74
C ARG A 312 -6.85 10.90 -14.75
N LEU A 313 -7.19 9.71 -15.23
CA LEU A 313 -7.59 8.59 -14.39
C LEU A 313 -6.48 8.19 -13.43
N ARG A 314 -5.22 8.16 -13.89
CA ARG A 314 -4.07 7.89 -13.03
C ARG A 314 -3.96 8.91 -11.89
N LEU A 315 -4.11 10.20 -12.20
CA LEU A 315 -4.02 11.27 -11.21
C LEU A 315 -5.20 11.24 -10.23
N GLU A 316 -6.43 11.04 -10.73
CA GLU A 316 -7.63 10.90 -9.90
C GLU A 316 -7.55 9.66 -8.99
N ALA A 317 -7.09 8.53 -9.53
CA ALA A 317 -6.91 7.30 -8.75
C ALA A 317 -5.85 7.47 -7.66
N LYS A 318 -4.73 8.14 -7.97
CA LYS A 318 -3.66 8.43 -7.00
C LYS A 318 -4.16 9.26 -5.82
N PHE A 319 -5.03 10.24 -6.06
CA PHE A 319 -5.50 11.20 -5.05
C PHE A 319 -6.98 11.05 -4.67
N LEU A 320 -7.54 9.88 -4.94
CA LEU A 320 -8.93 9.53 -4.64
C LEU A 320 -9.30 9.71 -3.16
N THR A 321 -8.31 9.52 -2.28
CA THR A 321 -8.43 9.69 -0.83
C THR A 321 -9.00 11.04 -0.44
N PHE A 322 -8.65 12.15 -1.12
CA PHE A 322 -9.21 13.47 -0.77
C PHE A 322 -10.74 13.44 -0.80
N ARG A 323 -11.30 12.88 -1.88
CA ARG A 323 -12.76 12.82 -2.04
C ARG A 323 -13.40 11.88 -1.01
N GLN A 324 -12.71 10.80 -0.62
CA GLN A 324 -13.17 9.93 0.46
C GLN A 324 -13.13 10.61 1.83
N LEU A 325 -12.08 11.40 2.11
CA LEU A 325 -11.92 12.16 3.36
C LEU A 325 -12.95 13.28 3.50
N THR A 326 -13.51 13.80 2.40
CA THR A 326 -14.66 14.73 2.44
C THR A 326 -15.81 14.17 3.26
N VAL A 327 -16.11 12.88 3.13
CA VAL A 327 -17.19 12.23 3.90
C VAL A 327 -16.88 12.28 5.39
N ASN A 328 -15.62 12.02 5.79
CA ASN A 328 -15.21 12.08 7.20
C ASN A 328 -15.29 13.49 7.79
N VAL A 329 -14.77 14.49 7.07
CA VAL A 329 -14.83 15.89 7.51
C VAL A 329 -16.27 16.34 7.71
N LEU A 330 -17.17 16.02 6.78
CA LEU A 330 -18.59 16.34 6.90
C LEU A 330 -19.25 15.65 8.10
N LEU A 331 -18.91 14.39 8.38
CA LEU A 331 -19.40 13.69 9.57
C LEU A 331 -18.91 14.33 10.87
N GLU A 332 -17.64 14.75 10.95
CA GLU A 332 -17.11 15.47 12.13
C GLU A 332 -17.73 16.86 12.30
N LYS A 333 -18.19 17.48 11.22
CA LYS A 333 -18.98 18.71 11.26
C LYS A 333 -20.46 18.50 11.63
N GLY A 334 -20.94 17.26 11.62
CA GLY A 334 -22.35 16.92 11.86
C GLY A 334 -23.25 17.05 10.63
N GLU A 335 -22.67 17.20 9.44
CA GLU A 335 -23.37 17.36 8.16
C GLU A 335 -23.68 16.00 7.52
N ILE A 336 -24.48 15.18 8.22
CA ILE A 336 -24.67 13.75 7.89
C ILE A 336 -25.28 13.54 6.50
N ILE A 337 -26.26 14.36 6.11
CA ILE A 337 -26.92 14.26 4.80
C ILE A 337 -25.92 14.59 3.67
N GLU A 338 -25.09 15.61 3.86
CA GLU A 338 -24.09 15.99 2.88
C GLU A 338 -22.97 14.93 2.81
N ALA A 339 -22.62 14.29 3.93
CA ALA A 339 -21.69 13.18 3.95
C ALA A 339 -22.21 11.98 3.12
N LEU A 340 -23.47 11.56 3.32
CA LEU A 340 -24.09 10.50 2.52
C LEU A 340 -24.15 10.87 1.04
N ARG A 341 -24.47 12.13 0.72
CA ARG A 341 -24.49 12.63 -0.65
C ARG A 341 -23.12 12.52 -1.31
N ASN A 342 -22.05 12.90 -0.62
CA ASN A 342 -20.68 12.80 -1.15
C ASN A 342 -20.24 11.34 -1.30
N ALA A 343 -20.61 10.46 -0.36
CA ALA A 343 -20.38 9.02 -0.50
C ALA A 343 -21.06 8.44 -1.76
N GLU A 344 -22.31 8.82 -2.01
CA GLU A 344 -23.06 8.40 -3.19
C GLU A 344 -22.52 9.00 -4.49
N LEU A 345 -22.11 10.27 -4.48
CA LEU A 345 -21.46 10.92 -5.62
C LEU A 345 -20.18 10.19 -6.03
N GLU A 346 -19.31 9.85 -5.07
CA GLU A 346 -18.06 9.15 -5.36
C GLU A 346 -18.29 7.76 -5.93
N LYS A 347 -19.30 7.05 -5.40
CA LYS A 347 -19.69 5.76 -5.92
C LYS A 347 -20.21 5.85 -7.36
N ASN A 348 -21.13 6.78 -7.61
CA ASN A 348 -21.73 6.92 -8.93
C ASN A 348 -20.74 7.47 -9.96
N ARG A 349 -19.75 8.28 -9.57
CA ARG A 349 -18.64 8.69 -10.45
C ARG A 349 -17.92 7.48 -11.04
N ARG A 350 -17.55 6.50 -10.20
CA ARG A 350 -16.88 5.28 -10.66
C ARG A 350 -17.80 4.41 -11.51
N LEU A 351 -19.06 4.26 -11.12
CA LEU A 351 -20.04 3.50 -11.90
C LEU A 351 -20.29 4.13 -13.28
N THR A 352 -20.46 5.45 -13.35
CA THR A 352 -20.61 6.19 -14.60
C THR A 352 -19.39 6.01 -15.48
N HIS A 353 -18.17 6.07 -14.93
CA HIS A 353 -16.97 5.82 -15.71
C HIS A 353 -16.96 4.41 -16.33
N ILE A 354 -17.32 3.38 -15.56
CA ILE A 354 -17.37 1.98 -16.04
C ILE A 354 -18.44 1.79 -17.14
N ILE A 355 -19.58 2.49 -17.04
CA ILE A 355 -20.74 2.28 -17.92
C ILE A 355 -20.70 3.19 -19.16
N GLU A 356 -20.28 4.44 -18.99
CA GLU A 356 -20.45 5.53 -19.98
C GLU A 356 -19.11 6.15 -20.41
N GLY A 357 -17.98 5.78 -19.80
CA GLY A 357 -16.67 6.42 -20.00
C GLY A 357 -16.42 7.63 -19.09
N TYR A 358 -15.22 8.21 -19.13
CA TYR A 358 -14.86 9.34 -18.27
C TYR A 358 -15.76 10.58 -18.48
N LYS A 359 -16.15 11.19 -17.36
CA LYS A 359 -16.86 12.48 -17.32
C LYS A 359 -16.14 13.44 -16.38
N THR A 360 -15.96 14.68 -16.83
CA THR A 360 -15.39 15.76 -16.01
C THR A 360 -16.29 16.15 -14.84
N GLU A 361 -15.72 16.78 -13.82
CA GLU A 361 -16.47 17.32 -12.67
C GLU A 361 -17.63 18.25 -13.11
N THR A 362 -17.42 19.06 -14.14
CA THR A 362 -18.44 19.96 -14.69
C THR A 362 -19.59 19.20 -15.35
N GLN A 363 -19.28 18.13 -16.08
CA GLN A 363 -20.30 17.26 -16.68
C GLN A 363 -21.07 16.50 -15.60
N LEU A 364 -20.39 16.05 -14.55
CA LEU A 364 -21.04 15.37 -13.42
C LEU A 364 -21.91 16.32 -12.58
N LYS A 365 -21.52 17.58 -12.43
CA LYS A 365 -22.31 18.58 -11.68
C LYS A 365 -23.57 19.03 -12.43
N THR A 366 -23.53 19.06 -13.75
CA THR A 366 -24.68 19.47 -14.59
C THR A 366 -25.64 18.31 -14.88
N ASP A 367 -25.17 17.07 -14.77
CA ASP A 367 -26.02 15.88 -14.84
C ASP A 367 -26.74 15.67 -13.51
N SER A 368 -27.92 16.30 -13.40
CA SER A 368 -28.87 16.24 -12.26
C SER A 368 -29.31 14.83 -11.80
N LYS A 369 -28.70 13.77 -12.35
CA LYS A 369 -29.06 12.37 -12.15
C LYS A 369 -27.96 11.54 -11.47
N ILE A 370 -26.87 12.13 -10.98
CA ILE A 370 -25.76 11.35 -10.41
C ILE A 370 -25.91 11.05 -8.92
N TYR A 371 -26.71 11.81 -8.17
CA TYR A 371 -27.08 11.44 -6.80
C TYR A 371 -28.47 11.98 -6.48
N PRO A 372 -29.26 11.23 -5.67
CA PRO A 372 -30.59 11.68 -5.28
C PRO A 372 -30.57 12.61 -4.07
N SER A 373 -31.55 13.50 -3.99
CA SER A 373 -31.87 14.23 -2.76
C SER A 373 -32.35 13.27 -1.67
N TYR A 374 -32.17 13.65 -0.40
CA TYR A 374 -32.64 12.83 0.72
C TYR A 374 -34.14 12.50 0.63
N LYS A 375 -34.96 13.48 0.23
CA LYS A 375 -36.40 13.28 -0.02
C LYS A 375 -36.70 12.24 -1.10
N GLN A 376 -35.86 12.13 -2.13
CA GLN A 376 -35.99 11.09 -3.14
C GLN A 376 -35.61 9.72 -2.56
N ILE A 377 -34.54 9.64 -1.76
CA ILE A 377 -34.13 8.41 -1.06
C ILE A 377 -35.25 7.88 -0.18
N GLU A 378 -35.95 8.76 0.56
CA GLU A 378 -37.08 8.37 1.40
C GLU A 378 -38.20 7.66 0.63
N SER A 379 -38.32 7.91 -0.68
CA SER A 379 -39.29 7.18 -1.50
C SER A 379 -38.96 5.69 -1.62
N LEU A 380 -37.71 5.27 -1.42
CA LEU A 380 -37.33 3.85 -1.40
C LEU A 380 -37.73 3.14 -0.09
N LEU A 381 -38.14 3.90 0.93
CA LEU A 381 -38.35 3.42 2.29
C LEU A 381 -39.85 3.36 2.64
N ASN A 382 -40.15 2.62 3.70
CA ASN A 382 -41.42 2.57 4.41
C ASN A 382 -41.11 2.26 5.90
N PRO A 383 -42.09 2.23 6.82
CA PRO A 383 -41.81 2.01 8.25
C PRO A 383 -41.09 0.69 8.56
N GLU A 384 -41.23 -0.34 7.73
CA GLU A 384 -40.66 -1.68 7.91
C GLU A 384 -39.42 -1.91 7.01
N LYS A 385 -38.92 -0.87 6.32
CA LYS A 385 -37.84 -0.96 5.34
C LYS A 385 -36.70 -0.01 5.66
N ALA A 386 -35.47 -0.54 5.67
CA ALA A 386 -34.25 0.24 5.86
C ALA A 386 -33.22 -0.01 4.75
N ILE A 387 -32.32 0.95 4.57
CA ILE A 387 -31.13 0.81 3.72
C ILE A 387 -29.89 0.78 4.62
N ILE A 388 -29.02 -0.20 4.39
CA ILE A 388 -27.68 -0.25 4.96
C ILE A 388 -26.70 0.14 3.86
N TYR A 389 -26.11 1.31 4.01
CA TYR A 389 -25.14 1.85 3.06
C TYR A 389 -23.75 1.82 3.68
N TRP A 390 -22.87 1.01 3.11
CA TRP A 390 -21.47 1.00 3.51
C TRP A 390 -20.65 1.94 2.62
N PHE A 391 -19.73 2.67 3.23
CA PHE A 391 -18.74 3.49 2.53
C PHE A 391 -17.37 3.25 3.13
N ASN A 392 -16.43 2.79 2.31
CA ASN A 392 -15.06 2.51 2.74
C ASN A 392 -14.20 3.78 2.56
N SER A 393 -13.79 4.35 3.69
CA SER A 393 -12.92 5.52 3.77
C SER A 393 -11.54 5.11 4.29
N PRO A 394 -10.46 5.86 3.95
CA PRO A 394 -9.15 5.69 4.56
C PRO A 394 -9.12 5.88 6.09
N MET A 395 -10.16 6.45 6.71
CA MET A 395 -10.31 6.51 8.17
C MET A 395 -11.11 5.34 8.76
N GLY A 396 -11.55 4.42 7.89
CA GLY A 396 -12.33 3.25 8.24
C GLY A 396 -13.68 3.17 7.54
N LEU A 397 -14.34 2.03 7.74
CA LEU A 397 -15.69 1.79 7.24
C LEU A 397 -16.70 2.71 7.94
N ILE A 398 -17.47 3.44 7.14
CA ILE A 398 -18.61 4.24 7.56
C ILE A 398 -19.88 3.48 7.15
N THR A 399 -20.82 3.35 8.08
CA THR A 399 -22.13 2.76 7.79
C THR A 399 -23.21 3.81 7.96
N PHE A 400 -24.03 4.04 6.95
CA PHE A 400 -25.26 4.82 7.07
C PHE A 400 -26.45 3.87 7.13
N ILE A 401 -27.21 3.96 8.21
CA ILE A 401 -28.51 3.31 8.37
C ILE A 401 -29.58 4.34 8.01
N ILE A 402 -30.28 4.09 6.91
CA ILE A 402 -31.30 5.00 6.38
C ILE A 402 -32.67 4.37 6.64
N LYS A 403 -33.45 5.04 7.49
CA LYS A 403 -34.83 4.70 7.87
C LYS A 403 -35.76 5.82 7.41
N GLN A 404 -37.07 5.56 7.40
CA GLN A 404 -38.04 6.62 7.16
C GLN A 404 -37.89 7.71 8.24
N ASN A 405 -37.66 8.97 7.83
CA ASN A 405 -37.37 10.10 8.73
C ASN A 405 -36.14 9.93 9.65
N GLY A 406 -35.20 9.02 9.32
CA GLY A 406 -34.02 8.78 10.16
C GLY A 406 -32.77 8.46 9.35
N LEU A 407 -31.67 9.16 9.61
CA LEU A 407 -30.36 8.88 9.04
C LEU A 407 -29.34 8.77 10.17
N ILE A 408 -28.83 7.56 10.38
CA ILE A 408 -27.92 7.25 11.48
C ILE A 408 -26.57 6.84 10.90
N PRO A 409 -25.52 7.66 11.08
CA PRO A 409 -24.17 7.26 10.74
C PRO A 409 -23.55 6.50 11.92
N LEU A 410 -23.16 5.25 11.70
CA LEU A 410 -22.28 4.54 12.62
C LEU A 410 -20.83 4.87 12.23
N LYS A 411 -20.13 5.53 13.16
CA LYS A 411 -18.72 5.88 12.99
C LYS A 411 -17.86 4.61 13.04
N PRO A 412 -16.71 4.58 12.33
CA PRO A 412 -15.74 3.52 12.49
C PRO A 412 -15.28 3.46 13.95
N ASN A 413 -15.15 2.25 14.52
CA ASN A 413 -14.53 2.09 15.82
C ASN A 413 -13.01 2.33 15.68
N PRO A 414 -12.44 3.43 16.22
CA PRO A 414 -11.03 3.79 15.99
C PRO A 414 -10.05 2.70 16.46
N SER A 415 -10.45 1.86 17.41
CA SER A 415 -9.69 0.70 17.91
C SER A 415 -9.43 -0.39 16.87
N LYS A 416 -10.15 -0.39 15.74
CA LYS A 416 -10.13 -1.48 14.73
C LYS A 416 -9.45 -1.10 13.40
N ASN A 417 -9.05 0.16 13.22
CA ASN A 417 -8.56 0.69 11.92
C ASN A 417 -7.07 1.05 11.90
N VAL A 418 -6.32 0.77 12.96
CA VAL A 418 -4.86 0.91 12.93
C VAL A 418 -4.27 -0.39 12.39
N PRO A 419 -3.38 -0.37 11.38
CA PRO A 419 -2.59 -1.54 11.04
C PRO A 419 -1.66 -1.87 12.22
N LEU A 420 -2.07 -2.80 13.08
CA LEU A 420 -1.24 -3.24 14.19
C LEU A 420 -0.23 -4.26 13.69
N ASN A 421 1.03 -3.84 13.65
CA ASN A 421 2.19 -4.70 13.37
C ASN A 421 2.62 -5.53 14.60
N ASN A 422 1.76 -5.78 15.59
CA ASN A 422 2.06 -6.66 16.72
C ASN A 422 0.78 -7.30 17.31
N GLY A 423 0.72 -8.63 17.25
CA GLY A 423 -0.42 -9.50 17.55
C GLY A 423 -1.19 -9.17 18.84
N GLY A 424 -2.40 -8.63 18.66
CA GLY A 424 -3.39 -8.41 19.72
C GLY A 424 -4.59 -7.53 19.34
N GLY A 425 -4.61 -6.92 18.14
CA GLY A 425 -5.71 -6.08 17.66
C GLY A 425 -6.76 -6.80 16.82
N VAL A 426 -7.90 -6.12 16.60
CA VAL A 426 -8.95 -6.55 15.67
C VAL A 426 -8.45 -6.37 14.22
N GLU A 427 -8.61 -7.40 13.39
CA GLU A 427 -8.24 -7.39 11.96
C GLU A 427 -9.00 -6.29 11.21
N SER A 428 -8.29 -5.47 10.40
CA SER A 428 -8.95 -4.44 9.59
C SER A 428 -9.65 -5.05 8.38
N LEU A 429 -10.65 -4.36 7.82
CA LEU A 429 -11.36 -4.84 6.61
C LEU A 429 -10.39 -5.09 5.45
N GLU A 430 -9.39 -4.22 5.27
CA GLU A 430 -8.38 -4.37 4.21
C GLU A 430 -7.50 -5.61 4.42
N GLN A 431 -7.05 -5.85 5.66
CA GLN A 431 -6.28 -7.05 6.00
C GLN A 431 -7.10 -8.32 5.78
N TRP A 432 -8.37 -8.30 6.18
CA TRP A 432 -9.29 -9.40 6.00
C TRP A 432 -9.52 -9.72 4.51
N ILE A 433 -9.75 -8.69 3.67
CA ILE A 433 -9.92 -8.85 2.21
C ILE A 433 -8.64 -9.41 1.59
N LYS A 434 -7.47 -8.89 1.97
CA LYS A 434 -6.19 -9.38 1.46
C LYS A 434 -5.99 -10.85 1.78
N LYS A 435 -6.21 -11.25 3.03
CA LYS A 435 -6.13 -12.64 3.47
C LYS A 435 -7.16 -13.52 2.77
N TRP A 436 -8.38 -13.02 2.57
CA TRP A 436 -9.41 -13.71 1.79
C TRP A 436 -8.93 -13.99 0.36
N ASP A 437 -8.34 -12.99 -0.30
CA ASP A 437 -7.85 -13.11 -1.67
C ASP A 437 -6.66 -14.06 -1.78
N GLU A 438 -5.68 -13.97 -0.87
CA GLU A 438 -4.54 -14.90 -0.81
C GLU A 438 -5.01 -16.36 -0.65
N ASP A 439 -5.87 -16.62 0.34
CA ASP A 439 -6.38 -17.96 0.62
C ASP A 439 -7.29 -18.47 -0.50
N TYR A 440 -8.04 -17.59 -1.17
CA TYR A 440 -8.89 -17.96 -2.31
C TYR A 440 -8.05 -18.30 -3.55
N GLN A 441 -6.96 -17.58 -3.80
CA GLN A 441 -6.06 -17.90 -4.91
C GLN A 441 -5.38 -19.26 -4.69
N ASP A 442 -4.93 -19.57 -3.46
CA ASP A 442 -4.41 -20.90 -3.11
C ASP A 442 -5.46 -21.99 -3.36
N TYR A 443 -6.69 -21.78 -2.89
CA TYR A 443 -7.81 -22.69 -3.14
C TYR A 443 -8.09 -22.90 -4.64
N ARG A 444 -8.12 -21.83 -5.43
CA ARG A 444 -8.41 -21.89 -6.87
C ARG A 444 -7.26 -22.50 -7.68
N GLY A 445 -6.01 -22.35 -7.22
CA GLY A 445 -4.82 -22.86 -7.87
C GLY A 445 -4.69 -24.39 -7.88
N LYS A 446 -5.43 -25.12 -7.03
CA LYS A 446 -5.40 -26.59 -6.99
C LYS A 446 -6.14 -27.21 -8.18
N LYS A 447 -5.51 -28.20 -8.83
CA LYS A 447 -6.07 -28.91 -10.00
C LYS A 447 -7.38 -29.63 -9.65
N ASP A 448 -8.29 -29.71 -10.63
CA ASP A 448 -9.64 -30.29 -10.45
C ASP A 448 -9.66 -31.82 -10.24
N GLU A 449 -8.52 -32.50 -10.39
CA GLU A 449 -8.38 -33.93 -10.09
C GLU A 449 -8.31 -34.20 -8.57
N GLU A 450 -8.10 -33.18 -7.73
CA GLU A 450 -8.10 -33.25 -6.26
C GLU A 450 -9.45 -32.80 -5.65
N LYS A 451 -10.58 -33.24 -6.22
CA LYS A 451 -11.93 -32.78 -5.79
C LYS A 451 -12.26 -33.08 -4.32
N GLU A 452 -11.74 -34.16 -3.75
CA GLU A 452 -11.91 -34.48 -2.31
C GLU A 452 -11.13 -33.46 -1.44
N ASN A 453 -9.91 -33.08 -1.83
CA ASN A 453 -9.10 -32.06 -1.13
C ASN A 453 -9.74 -30.65 -1.15
N LYS A 454 -10.54 -30.31 -2.17
CA LYS A 454 -11.19 -28.98 -2.25
C LYS A 454 -12.29 -28.78 -1.20
N LYS A 455 -12.98 -29.85 -0.76
CA LYS A 455 -14.02 -29.74 0.28
C LYS A 455 -13.42 -29.51 1.67
N GLU A 456 -12.29 -30.14 1.95
CA GLU A 456 -11.54 -30.03 3.20
C GLU A 456 -10.55 -28.86 3.20
N HIS A 457 -10.47 -28.12 2.09
CA HIS A 457 -9.56 -26.98 1.97
C HIS A 457 -9.84 -25.95 3.07
N PRO A 458 -8.82 -25.44 3.80
CA PRO A 458 -9.01 -24.50 4.90
C PRO A 458 -9.86 -23.28 4.52
N TRP A 459 -9.69 -22.76 3.30
CA TRP A 459 -10.51 -21.66 2.77
C TRP A 459 -12.02 -21.98 2.77
N ARG A 460 -12.40 -23.19 2.33
CA ARG A 460 -13.80 -23.62 2.26
C ARG A 460 -14.32 -24.12 3.61
N PHE A 461 -13.48 -24.83 4.36
CA PHE A 461 -13.83 -25.42 5.66
C PHE A 461 -14.13 -24.34 6.71
N HIS A 462 -13.32 -23.28 6.76
CA HIS A 462 -13.47 -22.17 7.72
C HIS A 462 -14.31 -20.99 7.19
N ILE A 463 -15.18 -21.23 6.19
CA ILE A 463 -15.97 -20.14 5.60
C ILE A 463 -16.92 -19.50 6.62
N SER A 464 -17.51 -20.29 7.51
CA SER A 464 -18.38 -19.80 8.59
C SER A 464 -17.60 -18.91 9.55
N ASP A 465 -16.41 -19.34 9.99
CA ASP A 465 -15.55 -18.56 10.89
C ASP A 465 -15.13 -17.23 10.25
N ARG A 466 -14.82 -17.24 8.94
CA ARG A 466 -14.49 -16.01 8.20
C ARG A 466 -15.65 -15.04 8.10
N LEU A 467 -16.86 -15.55 7.86
CA LEU A 467 -18.06 -14.71 7.79
C LEU A 467 -18.44 -14.15 9.16
N GLU A 468 -18.24 -14.90 10.25
CA GLU A 468 -18.43 -14.38 11.61
C GLU A 468 -17.39 -13.29 11.93
N ASN A 469 -16.14 -13.45 11.49
CA ASN A 469 -15.16 -12.38 11.62
C ASN A 469 -15.52 -11.14 10.77
N LEU A 470 -16.00 -11.32 9.53
CA LEU A 470 -16.49 -10.21 8.71
C LEU A 470 -17.66 -9.48 9.37
N LYS A 471 -18.58 -10.22 9.99
CA LYS A 471 -19.71 -9.66 10.75
C LYS A 471 -19.24 -8.74 11.87
N ASP A 472 -18.19 -9.12 12.60
CA ASP A 472 -17.57 -8.31 13.64
C ASP A 472 -16.87 -7.06 13.09
N ILE A 473 -16.23 -7.18 11.92
CA ILE A 473 -15.57 -6.06 11.22
C ILE A 473 -16.62 -5.05 10.74
N LEU A 474 -17.71 -5.51 10.14
CA LEU A 474 -18.79 -4.66 9.62
C LEU A 474 -19.71 -4.11 10.73
N GLY A 475 -19.52 -4.54 11.98
CA GLY A 475 -20.30 -4.07 13.12
C GLY A 475 -21.78 -4.46 13.03
N ILE A 476 -22.08 -5.64 12.48
CA ILE A 476 -23.47 -6.07 12.22
C ILE A 476 -24.31 -6.07 13.51
N SER A 477 -23.74 -6.45 14.65
CA SER A 477 -24.45 -6.42 15.94
C SER A 477 -24.89 -5.02 16.36
N ASP A 478 -24.16 -3.98 16.00
CA ASP A 478 -24.56 -2.59 16.27
C ASP A 478 -25.59 -2.09 15.25
N ILE A 479 -25.48 -2.55 14.00
CA ILE A 479 -26.50 -2.31 12.97
C ILE A 479 -27.83 -2.92 13.38
N GLU A 480 -27.86 -4.18 13.85
CA GLU A 480 -29.07 -4.88 14.22
C GLU A 480 -29.84 -4.21 15.38
N LYS A 481 -29.14 -3.56 16.32
CA LYS A 481 -29.77 -2.78 17.40
C LYS A 481 -30.60 -1.60 16.88
N GLU A 482 -30.27 -1.09 15.69
CA GLU A 482 -30.96 0.04 15.08
C GLU A 482 -32.15 -0.38 14.18
N LEU A 483 -32.44 -1.69 14.08
CA LEU A 483 -33.37 -2.29 13.12
C LEU A 483 -34.57 -3.03 13.76
N GLU A 484 -34.95 -2.71 15.01
CA GLU A 484 -35.99 -3.45 15.76
C GLU A 484 -37.33 -3.63 15.02
N ASP A 485 -37.80 -2.61 14.30
CA ASP A 485 -39.09 -2.63 13.57
C ASP A 485 -38.96 -2.97 12.06
N ILE A 486 -37.77 -3.36 11.60
CA ILE A 486 -37.47 -3.54 10.19
C ILE A 486 -37.68 -4.99 9.76
N LYS A 487 -38.29 -5.20 8.59
CA LYS A 487 -38.52 -6.51 7.95
C LYS A 487 -37.91 -6.61 6.56
N GLU A 488 -37.66 -5.49 5.90
CA GLU A 488 -37.03 -5.44 4.58
C GLU A 488 -35.72 -4.63 4.63
N LEU A 489 -34.64 -5.20 4.11
CA LEU A 489 -33.36 -4.51 3.99
C LEU A 489 -32.94 -4.33 2.54
N ILE A 490 -32.41 -3.15 2.25
CA ILE A 490 -31.67 -2.87 1.03
C ILE A 490 -30.21 -2.69 1.42
N LEU A 491 -29.36 -3.57 0.91
CA LEU A 491 -27.91 -3.50 1.11
C LEU A 491 -27.27 -2.74 -0.05
N ILE A 492 -26.46 -1.75 0.30
CA ILE A 492 -25.64 -0.98 -0.64
C ILE A 492 -24.17 -1.16 -0.23
N PRO A 493 -23.51 -2.25 -0.67
CA PRO A 493 -22.09 -2.51 -0.40
C PRO A 493 -21.20 -1.49 -1.09
N HIS A 494 -19.94 -1.33 -0.69
CA HIS A 494 -18.97 -0.48 -1.40
C HIS A 494 -17.68 -1.24 -1.69
N GLN A 495 -17.08 -1.00 -2.87
CA GLN A 495 -15.87 -1.70 -3.34
C GLN A 495 -16.00 -3.24 -3.25
N ASP A 496 -15.04 -3.92 -2.65
CA ASP A 496 -14.99 -5.39 -2.56
C ASP A 496 -16.16 -6.01 -1.81
N LEU A 497 -16.89 -5.24 -0.99
CA LEU A 497 -18.05 -5.75 -0.27
C LEU A 497 -19.14 -6.32 -1.19
N HIS A 498 -19.19 -5.89 -2.45
CA HIS A 498 -20.09 -6.45 -3.47
C HIS A 498 -19.82 -7.93 -3.77
N ARG A 499 -18.63 -8.45 -3.44
CA ARG A 499 -18.19 -9.82 -3.73
C ARG A 499 -18.62 -10.82 -2.65
N PHE A 500 -19.01 -10.35 -1.47
CA PHE A 500 -19.25 -11.19 -0.30
C PHE A 500 -20.76 -11.44 -0.07
N PRO A 501 -21.12 -12.57 0.53
CA PRO A 501 -22.51 -12.92 0.82
C PRO A 501 -23.03 -12.18 2.07
N LEU A 502 -23.12 -10.84 2.01
CA LEU A 502 -23.44 -9.98 3.16
C LEU A 502 -24.84 -10.20 3.78
N HIS A 503 -25.72 -10.94 3.15
CA HIS A 503 -27.03 -11.28 3.69
C HIS A 503 -26.91 -12.39 4.75
N PHE A 504 -25.91 -13.28 4.62
CA PHE A 504 -25.71 -14.40 5.54
C PHE A 504 -25.15 -14.01 6.91
N ILE A 505 -24.60 -12.80 7.05
CA ILE A 505 -23.97 -12.34 8.30
C ILE A 505 -24.97 -11.69 9.28
N PHE A 506 -26.21 -11.44 8.85
CA PHE A 506 -27.29 -11.00 9.72
C PHE A 506 -27.91 -12.21 10.46
N ASN A 507 -28.24 -12.03 11.74
CA ASN A 507 -28.79 -13.07 12.59
C ASN A 507 -30.29 -13.30 12.33
N GLN A 508 -31.02 -12.26 11.90
CA GLN A 508 -32.44 -12.37 11.58
C GLN A 508 -32.67 -13.05 10.23
N LYS A 509 -33.36 -14.20 10.24
CA LYS A 509 -33.58 -15.04 9.06
C LYS A 509 -34.89 -14.76 8.32
N ASP A 510 -35.72 -13.87 8.84
CA ASP A 510 -37.05 -13.56 8.28
C ASP A 510 -37.05 -12.24 7.48
N TRP A 511 -35.89 -11.63 7.26
CA TRP A 511 -35.76 -10.36 6.55
C TRP A 511 -35.73 -10.53 5.04
N ILE A 512 -36.50 -9.72 4.30
CA ILE A 512 -36.37 -9.66 2.85
C ILE A 512 -35.18 -8.77 2.50
N ILE A 513 -34.08 -9.39 2.05
CA ILE A 513 -32.85 -8.68 1.71
C ILE A 513 -32.68 -8.51 0.19
N SER A 514 -32.54 -7.27 -0.25
CA SER A 514 -32.25 -6.87 -1.63
C SER A 514 -30.91 -6.14 -1.74
N TYR A 515 -30.29 -6.16 -2.92
CA TYR A 515 -29.03 -5.45 -3.17
C TYR A 515 -29.23 -4.34 -4.20
N LEU A 516 -28.60 -3.19 -3.97
CA LEU A 516 -28.51 -2.13 -4.96
C LEU A 516 -27.07 -1.71 -5.21
N PRO A 517 -26.66 -1.46 -6.47
CA PRO A 517 -25.35 -0.90 -6.75
C PRO A 517 -25.22 0.53 -6.25
N SER A 518 -26.29 1.33 -6.22
CA SER A 518 -26.31 2.67 -5.63
C SER A 518 -27.74 3.13 -5.35
N LEU A 519 -27.90 4.19 -4.57
CA LEU A 519 -29.22 4.78 -4.27
C LEU A 519 -29.88 5.31 -5.55
N GLN A 520 -29.09 5.97 -6.39
CA GLN A 520 -29.56 6.51 -7.67
C GLN A 520 -30.08 5.42 -8.60
N ILE A 521 -29.40 4.27 -8.68
CA ILE A 521 -29.84 3.13 -9.48
C ILE A 521 -31.15 2.56 -8.94
N GLY A 522 -31.31 2.47 -7.60
CA GLY A 522 -32.56 2.07 -6.97
C GLY A 522 -33.75 2.92 -7.39
N LEU A 523 -33.57 4.24 -7.41
CA LEU A 523 -34.61 5.18 -7.85
C LEU A 523 -34.94 5.04 -9.33
N ASN A 524 -33.92 4.88 -10.18
CA ASN A 524 -34.13 4.65 -11.61
C ASN A 524 -34.92 3.37 -11.86
N LEU A 525 -34.64 2.29 -11.11
CA LEU A 525 -35.40 1.04 -11.17
C LEU A 525 -36.85 1.23 -10.72
N LYS A 526 -37.08 1.91 -9.60
CA LYS A 526 -38.43 2.20 -9.10
C LYS A 526 -39.26 3.02 -10.09
N GLN A 527 -38.66 4.05 -10.69
CA GLN A 527 -39.32 4.87 -11.73
C GLN A 527 -39.70 4.04 -12.96
N LYS A 528 -38.78 3.19 -13.45
CA LYS A 528 -39.07 2.27 -14.57
C LYS A 528 -40.22 1.31 -14.24
N GLN A 529 -40.27 0.78 -13.02
CA GLN A 529 -41.37 -0.10 -12.58
C GLN A 529 -42.72 0.63 -12.59
N GLN A 530 -42.78 1.87 -12.09
CA GLN A 530 -43.98 2.69 -12.10
C GLN A 530 -44.46 3.01 -13.52
N GLN A 531 -43.55 3.22 -14.47
CA GLN A 531 -43.88 3.48 -15.88
C GLN A 531 -44.40 2.23 -16.61
N LEU A 532 -44.03 1.02 -16.17
CA LEU A 532 -44.37 -0.24 -16.82
C LEU A 532 -45.73 -0.83 -16.38
N ASN A 533 -46.50 -0.18 -15.49
CA ASN A 533 -47.78 -0.68 -14.94
C ASN A 533 -47.74 -2.12 -14.41
N ASN A 534 -46.55 -2.65 -14.11
CA ASN A 534 -46.38 -3.98 -13.55
C ASN A 534 -46.26 -3.84 -12.03
N SER A 535 -47.31 -4.23 -11.32
CA SER A 535 -47.41 -4.19 -9.86
C SER A 535 -46.48 -5.16 -9.11
N GLN A 536 -45.67 -5.99 -9.79
CA GLN A 536 -44.84 -7.02 -9.14
C GLN A 536 -43.56 -7.35 -9.92
N ARG A 537 -42.63 -6.40 -10.04
CA ARG A 537 -41.21 -6.78 -10.08
C ARG A 537 -40.55 -6.17 -8.87
N GLU A 538 -40.51 -6.93 -7.78
CA GLU A 538 -39.69 -6.60 -6.63
C GLU A 538 -38.24 -6.43 -7.08
N LEU A 539 -37.48 -5.56 -6.39
CA LEU A 539 -36.02 -5.57 -6.50
C LEU A 539 -35.54 -7.03 -6.31
N LEU A 540 -34.49 -7.44 -7.01
CA LEU A 540 -33.97 -8.81 -6.89
C LEU A 540 -33.70 -9.13 -5.42
N SER A 541 -34.60 -9.91 -4.82
CA SER A 541 -34.45 -10.49 -3.50
C SER A 541 -33.62 -11.75 -3.66
N ILE A 542 -32.55 -11.86 -2.87
CA ILE A 542 -31.71 -13.07 -2.88
C ILE A 542 -32.46 -14.24 -2.24
N GLU A 543 -33.33 -13.96 -1.26
CA GLU A 543 -34.07 -14.97 -0.51
C GLU A 543 -35.37 -15.38 -1.20
N ASN A 544 -35.94 -14.49 -2.02
CA ASN A 544 -37.11 -14.77 -2.84
C ASN A 544 -36.82 -14.45 -4.32
N PRO A 545 -35.94 -15.22 -4.99
CA PRO A 545 -35.70 -15.02 -6.42
C PRO A 545 -37.04 -15.24 -7.14
N PRO A 546 -37.49 -14.31 -8.00
CA PRO A 546 -38.75 -14.51 -8.71
C PRO A 546 -38.65 -15.85 -9.45
N THR A 547 -39.57 -16.76 -9.17
CA THR A 547 -39.67 -18.06 -9.83
C THR A 547 -40.01 -17.85 -11.30
N ILE A 548 -39.01 -17.48 -12.12
CA ILE A 548 -39.10 -17.43 -13.58
C ILE A 548 -38.81 -18.84 -14.08
N PHE A 549 -39.65 -19.82 -13.74
CA PHE A 549 -39.80 -21.11 -14.45
C PHE A 549 -41.04 -21.83 -13.91
N LYS A 550 -42.23 -21.37 -14.30
CA LYS A 550 -43.42 -22.21 -14.45
C LYS A 550 -44.22 -21.71 -15.64
N GLY A 551 -44.24 -22.50 -16.70
CA GLY A 551 -44.87 -22.23 -18.00
C GLY A 551 -44.12 -22.96 -19.08
#